data_AF-A0ABD5LQT2-F1
#
_entry.id   AF-A0ABD5LQT2-F1
#
_cell.length_a   1.000
_cell.length_b   1.000
_cell.length_c   1.000
_cell.angle_alpha   90.00
_cell.angle_beta   90.00
_cell.angle_gamma   90.00
#
_symmetry.space_group_name_H-M   'P 1'
#
loop_
_entity.id
_entity.type
_entity.pdbx_description
1 polymer ?
#
loop_
_entity_poly.entity_id
_entity_poly.type
_entity_poly.pdbx_seq_one_letter_code
_entity_poly.pdbx_strand_id
1 'polypeptide(L)'
;MARVHEAPDLTFSIHADPNSLQAAFLRRAMSALERISANVSAKTLSDALSAPTDAGSVAQLLSSSDVIGAAVTELDPLVPALARNVEHRQRLLELAGGVLSADEAGRILGITRQAVDKRRRANSVLAVREGSDWRYPACQFSEGEVVVGIPDIVRGFAAAGPWAALDFLLAPDTALGGKSPLDMLRSGKHELVLRLVRANETDGFA
;
A
#
# COMPACT_ATOMS: atom_id res chain seq x y z
N MET A 1 -12.61 -8.77 52.38
CA MET A 1 -13.45 -8.41 51.22
C MET A 1 -12.69 -7.41 50.38
N ALA A 2 -12.13 -7.86 49.24
CA ALA A 2 -11.42 -6.99 48.32
C ALA A 2 -12.43 -6.19 47.50
N ARG A 3 -12.35 -4.85 47.55
CA ARG A 3 -13.12 -3.97 46.65
C ARG A 3 -12.52 -4.11 45.26
N VAL A 4 -13.28 -4.68 44.33
CA VAL A 4 -13.02 -4.54 42.89
C VAL A 4 -13.25 -3.08 42.56
N HIS A 5 -12.18 -2.35 42.23
CA HIS A 5 -12.27 -0.98 41.76
C HIS A 5 -12.60 -1.06 40.27
N GLU A 6 -13.89 -0.98 39.95
CA GLU A 6 -14.39 -0.86 38.58
C GLU A 6 -13.88 0.48 38.03
N ALA A 7 -12.97 0.43 37.06
CA ALA A 7 -12.44 1.63 36.42
C ALA A 7 -13.60 2.38 35.73
N PRO A 8 -13.66 3.72 35.80
CA PRO A 8 -14.73 4.47 35.17
C PRO A 8 -14.73 4.24 33.66
N ASP A 9 -15.89 3.82 33.12
CA ASP A 9 -16.11 3.70 31.68
C ASP A 9 -15.95 5.07 31.02
N LEU A 10 -14.92 5.22 30.17
CA LEU A 10 -14.75 6.39 29.32
C LEU A 10 -15.88 6.40 28.28
N THR A 11 -16.86 7.29 28.46
CA THR A 11 -18.01 7.37 27.56
C THR A 11 -17.69 8.32 26.39
N PHE A 12 -17.39 7.76 25.21
CA PHE A 12 -17.22 8.55 23.99
C PHE A 12 -18.58 8.78 23.30
N SER A 13 -18.95 10.06 23.16
CA SER A 13 -20.15 10.43 22.40
C SER A 13 -19.85 10.47 20.90
N ILE A 14 -20.31 9.46 20.17
CA ILE A 14 -20.23 9.42 18.71
C ILE A 14 -21.40 10.24 18.13
N HIS A 15 -21.10 11.39 17.52
CA HIS A 15 -22.10 12.19 16.80
C HIS A 15 -22.29 11.68 15.36
N ALA A 16 -22.78 10.45 15.21
CA ALA A 16 -23.17 9.85 13.94
C ALA A 16 -24.42 8.98 14.13
N ASP A 17 -25.20 8.76 13.06
CA ASP A 17 -26.30 7.80 13.10
C ASP A 17 -25.77 6.44 13.59
N PRO A 18 -26.32 5.85 14.67
CA PRO A 18 -25.83 4.61 15.28
C PRO A 18 -25.69 3.44 14.29
N ASN A 19 -26.51 3.42 13.23
CA ASN A 19 -26.53 2.39 12.20
C ASN A 19 -25.70 2.76 10.96
N SER A 20 -25.06 3.92 10.95
CA SER A 20 -24.19 4.32 9.83
C SER A 20 -22.87 3.55 9.82
N LEU A 21 -22.29 3.44 8.62
CA LEU A 21 -20.92 2.94 8.43
C LEU A 21 -19.90 3.74 9.25
N GLN A 22 -20.13 5.04 9.40
CA GLN A 22 -19.29 5.93 10.22
C GLN A 22 -19.31 5.52 11.70
N ALA A 23 -20.49 5.29 12.29
CA ALA A 23 -20.60 4.85 13.68
C ALA A 23 -20.02 3.45 13.90
N ALA A 24 -20.19 2.54 12.93
CA ALA A 24 -19.59 1.21 12.99
C ALA A 24 -18.05 1.25 12.96
N PHE A 25 -17.48 2.09 12.09
CA PHE A 25 -16.04 2.32 12.01
C PHE A 25 -15.50 2.92 13.32
N LEU A 26 -16.13 3.98 13.84
CA LEU A 26 -15.68 4.65 15.06
C LEU A 26 -15.70 3.73 16.28
N ARG A 27 -16.75 2.89 16.45
CA ARG A 27 -16.78 1.88 17.52
C ARG A 27 -15.60 0.92 17.41
N ARG A 28 -15.31 0.41 16.20
CA ARG A 28 -14.20 -0.53 15.98
C ARG A 28 -12.84 0.13 16.23
N ALA A 29 -12.66 1.36 15.76
CA ALA A 29 -11.43 2.13 15.94
C ALA A 29 -11.17 2.45 17.42
N MET A 30 -12.18 2.93 18.16
CA MET A 30 -12.04 3.23 19.59
C MET A 30 -11.75 1.98 20.41
N SER A 31 -12.45 0.87 20.17
CA SER A 31 -12.14 -0.40 20.85
C SER A 31 -10.73 -0.92 20.53
N ALA A 32 -10.18 -0.61 19.35
CA ALA A 32 -8.79 -0.94 19.05
C ALA A 32 -7.82 -0.03 19.84
N LEU A 33 -8.08 1.28 19.87
CA LEU A 33 -7.27 2.25 20.61
C LEU A 33 -7.28 2.01 22.13
N GLU A 34 -8.42 1.68 22.72
CA GLU A 34 -8.54 1.31 24.15
C GLU A 34 -7.70 0.08 24.48
N ARG A 35 -7.71 -0.93 23.60
CA ARG A 35 -6.90 -2.13 23.79
C ARG A 35 -5.41 -1.86 23.63
N ILE A 36 -5.03 -1.03 22.66
CA ILE A 36 -3.62 -0.63 22.48
C ILE A 36 -3.16 0.16 23.70
N SER A 37 -3.94 1.16 24.15
CA SER A 37 -3.57 2.01 25.28
C SER A 37 -3.44 1.24 26.59
N ALA A 38 -4.24 0.17 26.78
CA ALA A 38 -4.15 -0.70 27.94
C ALA A 38 -2.85 -1.53 28.01
N ASN A 39 -2.15 -1.72 26.88
CA ASN A 39 -1.00 -2.61 26.77
C ASN A 39 0.34 -1.89 26.51
N VAL A 40 0.36 -0.56 26.47
CA VAL A 40 1.57 0.25 26.30
C VAL A 40 1.99 0.94 27.60
N SER A 41 3.25 1.35 27.68
CA SER A 41 3.74 2.06 28.86
C SER A 41 3.15 3.47 28.96
N ALA A 42 3.03 3.98 30.20
CA ALA A 42 2.60 5.36 30.44
C ALA A 42 3.53 6.39 29.77
N LYS A 43 4.82 6.06 29.63
CA LYS A 43 5.79 6.90 28.90
C LYS A 43 5.45 6.99 27.42
N THR A 44 5.16 5.85 26.79
CA THR A 44 4.77 5.77 25.38
C THR A 44 3.49 6.58 25.10
N LEU A 45 2.50 6.52 26.01
CA LEU A 45 1.29 7.35 25.93
C LEU A 45 1.61 8.85 26.09
N SER A 46 2.47 9.21 27.03
CA SER A 46 2.90 10.60 27.23
C SER A 46 3.65 11.16 26.02
N ASP A 47 4.53 10.36 25.42
CA ASP A 47 5.27 10.74 24.23
C ASP A 47 4.31 10.95 23.05
N ALA A 48 3.32 10.06 22.88
CA ALA A 48 2.27 10.21 21.87
C ALA A 48 1.41 11.47 22.08
N LEU A 49 1.00 11.77 23.31
CA LEU A 49 0.21 12.98 23.64
C LEU A 49 0.97 14.29 23.43
N SER A 50 2.30 14.24 23.28
CA SER A 50 3.11 15.41 22.97
C SER A 50 2.99 15.84 21.50
N ALA A 51 2.33 15.04 20.66
CA ALA A 51 2.10 15.39 19.27
C ALA A 51 1.16 16.61 19.14
N PRO A 52 1.36 17.49 18.15
CA PRO A 52 0.57 18.72 18.01
C PRO A 52 -0.91 18.53 17.63
N THR A 53 -1.33 17.32 17.23
CA THR A 53 -2.68 17.04 16.75
C THR A 53 -3.13 15.64 17.17
N ASP A 54 -4.44 15.41 17.29
CA ASP A 54 -5.01 14.09 17.63
C ASP A 54 -4.55 12.99 16.67
N ALA A 55 -4.49 13.30 15.36
CA ALA A 55 -3.98 12.38 14.34
C ALA A 55 -2.48 12.10 14.53
N GLY A 56 -1.70 13.12 14.90
CA GLY A 56 -0.29 12.98 15.26
C GLY A 56 -0.09 12.07 16.48
N SER A 57 -0.94 12.20 17.50
CA SER A 57 -0.87 11.37 18.71
C SER A 57 -1.12 9.90 18.39
N VAL A 58 -2.11 9.61 17.54
CA VAL A 58 -2.38 8.24 17.08
C VAL A 58 -1.21 7.70 16.24
N ALA A 59 -0.67 8.50 15.31
CA ALA A 59 0.44 8.07 14.46
C ALA A 59 1.71 7.76 15.27
N GLN A 60 2.03 8.58 16.27
CA GLN A 60 3.20 8.39 17.13
C GLN A 60 3.03 7.17 18.05
N LEU A 61 1.83 6.95 18.57
CA LEU A 61 1.50 5.74 19.33
C LEU A 61 1.71 4.48 18.49
N LEU A 62 1.16 4.44 17.27
CA LEU A 62 1.28 3.28 16.36
C LEU A 62 2.71 3.02 15.89
N SER A 63 3.55 4.05 15.84
CA SER A 63 4.97 3.95 15.44
C SER A 63 5.88 3.42 16.56
N SER A 64 5.36 3.31 17.79
CA SER A 64 6.14 2.87 18.94
C SER A 64 6.33 1.34 18.93
N SER A 65 7.57 0.87 19.12
CA SER A 65 7.89 -0.56 19.07
C SER A 65 7.12 -1.41 20.09
N ASP A 66 6.67 -0.82 21.20
CA ASP A 66 5.83 -1.48 22.21
C ASP A 66 4.45 -1.89 21.68
N VAL A 67 3.90 -1.11 20.73
CA VAL A 67 2.64 -1.44 20.04
C VAL A 67 2.85 -2.56 19.02
N ILE A 68 4.04 -2.63 18.42
CA ILE A 68 4.41 -3.67 17.45
C ILE A 68 4.75 -5.00 18.17
N GLY A 69 4.93 -4.98 19.49
CA GLY A 69 5.11 -6.16 20.35
C GLY A 69 3.82 -6.98 20.56
N ALA A 70 3.94 -8.08 21.32
CA ALA A 70 2.98 -9.18 21.49
C ALA A 70 1.48 -8.79 21.58
N ALA A 71 1.14 -7.61 22.11
CA ALA A 71 -0.22 -7.11 22.17
C ALA A 71 -0.94 -6.98 20.81
N VAL A 72 -0.27 -6.60 19.72
CA VAL A 72 -0.90 -6.57 18.37
C VAL A 72 -0.89 -7.94 17.69
N THR A 73 0.09 -8.78 18.02
CA THR A 73 0.23 -10.13 17.44
C THR A 73 -0.77 -11.12 18.05
N GLU A 74 -1.13 -10.95 19.33
CA GLU A 74 -2.14 -11.77 20.01
C GLU A 74 -3.59 -11.41 19.62
N LEU A 75 -3.85 -10.20 19.11
CA LEU A 75 -5.20 -9.70 18.81
C LEU A 75 -5.68 -10.07 17.39
N ASP A 76 -4.79 -9.95 16.40
CA ASP A 76 -5.01 -10.43 15.03
C ASP A 76 -3.64 -10.56 14.34
N PRO A 77 -3.15 -11.79 14.11
CA PRO A 77 -1.86 -12.04 13.47
C PRO A 77 -1.70 -11.37 12.09
N LEU A 78 -2.80 -10.97 11.44
CA LEU A 78 -2.78 -10.32 10.14
C LEU A 78 -2.52 -8.81 10.22
N VAL A 79 -2.74 -8.15 11.35
CA VAL A 79 -2.58 -6.68 11.47
C VAL A 79 -1.16 -6.21 11.11
N PRO A 80 -0.07 -6.81 11.64
CA PRO A 80 1.28 -6.45 11.22
C PRO A 80 1.54 -6.71 9.73
N ALA A 81 0.96 -7.77 9.16
CA ALA A 81 1.10 -8.07 7.74
C ALA A 81 0.37 -7.04 6.86
N LEU A 82 -0.81 -6.60 7.28
CA LEU A 82 -1.57 -5.54 6.62
C LEU A 82 -0.84 -4.20 6.67
N ALA A 83 -0.29 -3.82 7.83
CA ALA A 83 0.49 -2.59 7.99
C ALA A 83 1.71 -2.60 7.05
N ARG A 84 2.50 -3.69 7.08
CA ARG A 84 3.64 -3.87 6.15
C ARG A 84 3.22 -3.79 4.69
N ASN A 85 2.05 -4.32 4.33
CA ASN A 85 1.57 -4.26 2.96
C ASN A 85 1.21 -2.83 2.53
N VAL A 86 0.59 -2.04 3.42
CA VAL A 86 0.28 -0.63 3.16
C VAL A 86 1.57 0.19 3.01
N GLU A 87 2.51 0.05 3.94
CA GLU A 87 3.80 0.73 3.89
C GLU A 87 4.60 0.37 2.63
N HIS A 88 4.61 -0.91 2.25
CA HIS A 88 5.29 -1.38 1.05
C HIS A 88 4.68 -0.77 -0.21
N ARG A 89 3.36 -0.75 -0.33
CA ARG A 89 2.66 -0.10 -1.45
C ARG A 89 3.01 1.38 -1.53
N GLN A 90 3.02 2.09 -0.41
CA GLN A 90 3.40 3.51 -0.37
C GLN A 90 4.83 3.72 -0.89
N ARG A 91 5.79 2.90 -0.43
CA ARG A 91 7.17 2.93 -0.92
C ARG A 91 7.27 2.66 -2.41
N LEU A 92 6.50 1.70 -2.94
CA LEU A 92 6.47 1.42 -4.38
C LEU A 92 5.98 2.62 -5.19
N LEU A 93 4.99 3.37 -4.69
CA LEU A 93 4.52 4.59 -5.36
C LEU A 93 5.60 5.68 -5.35
N GLU A 94 6.35 5.83 -4.26
CA GLU A 94 7.46 6.78 -4.17
C GLU A 94 8.58 6.41 -5.14
N LEU A 95 9.01 5.13 -5.17
CA LEU A 95 10.01 4.62 -6.10
C LEU A 95 9.56 4.73 -7.57
N ALA A 96 8.26 4.66 -7.83
CA ALA A 96 7.68 4.89 -9.15
C ALA A 96 7.72 6.36 -9.59
N GLY A 97 8.22 7.28 -8.75
CA GLY A 97 8.15 8.72 -9.01
C GLY A 97 6.73 9.29 -8.84
N GLY A 98 5.91 8.63 -8.02
CA GLY A 98 4.50 8.95 -7.82
C GLY A 98 3.57 8.26 -8.82
N VAL A 99 2.32 8.71 -8.80
CA VAL A 99 1.25 8.19 -9.65
C VAL A 99 0.51 9.31 -10.35
N LEU A 100 -0.04 8.99 -11.51
CA LEU A 100 -0.83 9.88 -12.33
C LEU A 100 -2.30 9.46 -12.34
N SER A 101 -3.19 10.43 -12.49
CA SER A 101 -4.57 10.20 -12.92
C SER A 101 -4.62 9.76 -14.40
N ALA A 102 -5.78 9.27 -14.84
CA ALA A 102 -6.00 8.92 -16.25
C ALA A 102 -5.91 10.14 -17.18
N ASP A 103 -6.31 11.33 -16.71
CA ASP A 103 -6.19 12.59 -17.46
C ASP A 103 -4.73 13.03 -17.59
N GLU A 104 -3.93 12.90 -16.54
CA GLU A 104 -2.48 13.17 -16.57
C GLU A 104 -1.72 12.22 -17.49
N ALA A 105 -1.97 10.91 -17.36
CA ALA A 105 -1.39 9.91 -18.25
C ALA A 105 -1.79 10.17 -19.71
N GLY A 106 -3.04 10.59 -19.95
CA GLY A 106 -3.52 10.96 -21.29
C GLY A 106 -2.74 12.13 -21.88
N ARG A 107 -2.46 13.16 -21.08
CA ARG A 107 -1.65 14.31 -21.50
C ARG A 107 -0.23 13.91 -21.88
N ILE A 108 0.40 13.01 -21.12
CA ILE A 108 1.75 12.51 -21.45
C ILE A 108 1.73 11.75 -22.77
N LEU A 109 0.73 10.88 -22.96
CA LEU A 109 0.62 10.00 -24.13
C LEU A 109 0.02 10.68 -25.37
N GLY A 110 -0.43 11.94 -25.27
CA GLY A 110 -1.15 12.61 -26.36
C GLY A 110 -2.50 11.95 -26.71
N ILE A 111 -3.16 11.27 -25.75
CA ILE A 111 -4.44 10.58 -25.96
C ILE A 111 -5.49 11.00 -24.91
N THR A 112 -6.75 10.66 -25.17
CA THR A 112 -7.83 10.96 -24.23
C THR A 112 -7.77 10.06 -22.99
N ARG A 113 -8.31 10.52 -21.86
CA ARG A 113 -8.52 9.69 -20.66
C ARG A 113 -9.22 8.36 -20.96
N GLN A 114 -10.23 8.38 -21.83
CA GLN A 114 -10.96 7.18 -22.22
C GLN A 114 -10.07 6.19 -22.99
N ALA A 115 -9.13 6.70 -23.80
CA ALA A 115 -8.14 5.88 -24.48
C ALA A 115 -7.11 5.29 -23.50
N VAL A 116 -6.71 6.02 -22.45
CA VAL A 116 -5.91 5.47 -21.35
C VAL A 116 -6.65 4.35 -20.64
N ASP A 117 -7.93 4.56 -20.29
CA ASP A 117 -8.75 3.53 -19.65
C ASP A 117 -8.92 2.29 -20.55
N LYS A 118 -9.02 2.49 -21.87
CA LYS A 118 -9.03 1.40 -22.86
C LYS A 118 -7.69 0.64 -22.87
N ARG A 119 -6.55 1.34 -22.85
CA ARG A 119 -5.21 0.72 -22.75
C ARG A 119 -5.06 -0.07 -21.46
N ARG A 120 -5.55 0.45 -20.33
CA ARG A 120 -5.52 -0.25 -19.04
C ARG A 120 -6.29 -1.56 -19.09
N ARG A 121 -7.52 -1.53 -19.63
CA ARG A 121 -8.34 -2.73 -19.79
C ARG A 121 -7.74 -3.74 -20.77
N ALA A 122 -6.92 -3.27 -21.70
CA ALA A 122 -6.17 -4.11 -22.64
C ALA A 122 -4.80 -4.57 -22.09
N ASN A 123 -4.49 -4.31 -20.81
CA ASN A 123 -3.21 -4.63 -20.18
C ASN A 123 -1.99 -4.04 -20.92
N SER A 124 -2.16 -2.90 -21.61
CA SER A 124 -1.08 -2.20 -22.29
C SER A 124 -0.51 -1.00 -21.52
N VAL A 125 -1.02 -0.77 -20.32
CA VAL A 125 -0.49 0.19 -19.35
C VAL A 125 -0.73 -0.38 -17.95
N LEU A 126 0.23 -0.20 -17.05
CA LEU A 126 0.12 -0.59 -15.66
C LEU A 126 -0.72 0.44 -14.89
N ALA A 127 -1.68 -0.04 -14.11
CA ALA A 127 -2.43 0.80 -13.18
C ALA A 127 -2.69 0.04 -11.88
N VAL A 128 -2.50 0.73 -10.77
CA VAL A 128 -2.78 0.24 -9.42
C VAL A 128 -4.05 0.89 -8.88
N ARG A 129 -4.70 0.22 -7.92
CA ARG A 129 -5.86 0.79 -7.22
C ARG A 129 -5.42 1.54 -5.98
N GLU A 130 -5.90 2.78 -5.87
CA GLU A 130 -5.83 3.58 -4.66
C GLU A 130 -7.27 3.99 -4.31
N GLY A 131 -7.85 3.34 -3.30
CA GLY A 131 -9.29 3.42 -3.04
C GLY A 131 -10.13 2.91 -4.22
N SER A 132 -11.08 3.74 -4.67
CA SER A 132 -11.94 3.44 -5.83
C SER A 132 -11.26 3.69 -7.17
N ASP A 133 -10.19 4.50 -7.18
CA ASP A 133 -9.62 5.06 -8.39
C ASP A 133 -8.48 4.22 -8.95
N TRP A 134 -8.30 4.34 -10.26
CA TRP A 134 -7.11 3.85 -10.95
C TRP A 134 -6.05 4.94 -10.97
N ARG A 135 -4.83 4.54 -10.62
CA ARG A 135 -3.63 5.37 -10.59
C ARG A 135 -2.55 4.72 -11.45
N TYR A 136 -1.84 5.53 -12.22
CA TYR A 136 -0.89 5.08 -13.23
C TYR A 136 0.53 5.43 -12.75
N PRO A 137 1.35 4.46 -12.30
CA PRO A 137 2.72 4.72 -11.84
C PRO A 137 3.52 5.50 -12.88
N ALA A 138 4.14 6.61 -12.48
CA ALA A 138 4.78 7.54 -13.42
C ALA A 138 5.99 6.93 -14.13
N CYS A 139 6.71 6.04 -13.45
CA CYS A 139 7.91 5.37 -13.94
C CYS A 139 7.75 4.60 -15.26
N GLN A 140 6.53 4.19 -15.60
CA GLN A 140 6.25 3.42 -16.82
C GLN A 140 6.23 4.26 -18.09
N PHE A 141 6.24 5.59 -17.98
CA PHE A 141 6.21 6.50 -19.13
C PHE A 141 7.60 7.07 -19.39
N SER A 142 7.96 7.18 -20.67
CA SER A 142 9.20 7.80 -21.13
C SER A 142 8.98 8.39 -22.51
N GLU A 143 9.44 9.63 -22.73
CA GLU A 143 9.37 10.30 -24.04
C GLU A 143 7.97 10.35 -24.66
N GLY A 144 6.92 10.47 -23.82
CA GLY A 144 5.52 10.53 -24.29
C GLY A 144 4.92 9.17 -24.64
N GLU A 145 5.61 8.06 -24.37
CA GLU A 145 5.13 6.71 -24.62
C GLU A 145 5.21 5.84 -23.36
N VAL A 146 4.55 4.67 -23.41
CA VAL A 146 4.76 3.62 -22.42
C VAL A 146 6.09 2.93 -22.72
N VAL A 147 6.93 2.75 -21.70
CA VAL A 147 8.20 2.02 -21.81
C VAL A 147 7.94 0.64 -22.42
N VAL A 148 8.70 0.32 -23.46
CA VAL A 148 8.57 -0.93 -24.20
C VAL A 148 8.81 -2.13 -23.26
N GLY A 149 7.98 -3.16 -23.37
CA GLY A 149 7.99 -4.34 -22.48
C GLY A 149 7.09 -4.26 -21.25
N ILE A 150 6.59 -3.07 -20.87
CA ILE A 150 5.60 -2.96 -19.78
C ILE A 150 4.34 -3.79 -20.03
N PRO A 151 3.73 -3.81 -21.23
CA PRO A 151 2.55 -4.64 -21.49
C PRO A 151 2.78 -6.14 -21.22
N ASP A 152 3.98 -6.64 -21.46
CA ASP A 152 4.33 -8.04 -21.20
C ASP A 152 4.42 -8.33 -19.69
N ILE A 153 4.98 -7.41 -18.91
CA ILE A 153 4.99 -7.51 -17.44
C ILE A 153 3.56 -7.48 -16.90
N VAL A 154 2.72 -6.54 -17.35
CA VAL A 154 1.32 -6.44 -16.89
C VAL A 154 0.56 -7.74 -17.18
N ARG A 155 0.78 -8.34 -18.36
CA ARG A 155 0.16 -9.63 -18.72
C ARG A 155 0.70 -10.79 -17.89
N GLY A 156 2.02 -10.88 -17.72
CA GLY A 156 2.60 -12.02 -16.99
C GLY A 156 2.28 -12.02 -15.50
N PHE A 157 2.01 -10.85 -14.93
CA PHE A 157 1.56 -10.71 -13.54
C PHE A 157 0.04 -10.60 -13.41
N ALA A 158 -0.76 -10.96 -14.42
CA ALA A 158 -2.22 -10.84 -14.36
C ALA A 158 -2.85 -11.62 -13.19
N ALA A 159 -2.29 -12.79 -12.84
CA ALA A 159 -2.76 -13.60 -11.72
C ALA A 159 -2.38 -13.02 -10.35
N ALA A 160 -1.15 -12.53 -10.21
CA ALA A 160 -0.65 -11.91 -8.97
C ALA A 160 -1.19 -10.48 -8.75
N GLY A 161 -1.58 -9.81 -9.83
CA GLY A 161 -2.20 -8.50 -9.83
C GLY A 161 -1.21 -7.33 -10.02
N PRO A 162 -1.74 -6.10 -10.19
CA PRO A 162 -0.95 -4.95 -10.61
C PRO A 162 0.06 -4.45 -9.57
N TRP A 163 -0.19 -4.68 -8.28
CA TRP A 163 0.76 -4.34 -7.23
C TRP A 163 2.01 -5.24 -7.28
N ALA A 164 1.84 -6.54 -7.57
CA ALA A 164 2.96 -7.45 -7.77
C ALA A 164 3.74 -7.10 -9.05
N ALA A 165 3.05 -6.71 -10.12
CA ALA A 165 3.69 -6.22 -11.34
C ALA A 165 4.55 -4.98 -11.10
N LEU A 166 4.06 -4.01 -10.29
CA LEU A 166 4.80 -2.82 -9.92
C LEU A 166 6.02 -3.13 -9.04
N ASP A 167 5.85 -4.04 -8.07
CA ASP A 167 6.92 -4.50 -7.20
C ASP A 167 8.05 -5.14 -8.01
N PHE A 168 7.72 -6.13 -8.84
CA PHE A 168 8.65 -6.77 -9.76
C PHE A 168 9.38 -5.74 -10.64
N LEU A 169 8.63 -4.79 -11.21
CA LEU A 169 9.18 -3.78 -12.12
C LEU A 169 10.29 -2.94 -11.46
N LEU A 170 10.16 -2.65 -10.16
CA LEU A 170 11.04 -1.75 -9.41
C LEU A 170 12.08 -2.49 -8.56
N ALA A 171 11.89 -3.78 -8.29
CA ALA A 171 12.78 -4.57 -7.47
C ALA A 171 14.13 -4.84 -8.17
N PRO A 172 15.27 -4.52 -7.54
CA PRO A 172 16.59 -4.94 -8.02
C PRO A 172 16.69 -6.46 -8.09
N ASP A 173 17.22 -6.99 -9.21
CA ASP A 173 17.38 -8.43 -9.41
C ASP A 173 18.87 -8.79 -9.63
N THR A 174 19.35 -9.78 -8.89
CA THR A 174 20.74 -10.27 -9.01
C THR A 174 21.05 -10.85 -10.39
N ALA A 175 20.08 -11.51 -11.04
CA ALA A 175 20.21 -12.00 -12.41
C ALA A 175 20.31 -10.86 -13.44
N LEU A 176 19.88 -9.65 -13.08
CA LEU A 176 20.04 -8.42 -13.87
C LEU A 176 21.25 -7.58 -13.42
N GLY A 177 22.14 -8.14 -12.60
CA GLY A 177 23.32 -7.43 -12.08
C GLY A 177 22.97 -6.35 -11.06
N GLY A 178 21.92 -6.57 -10.26
CA GLY A 178 21.45 -5.62 -9.25
C GLY A 178 20.63 -4.46 -9.81
N LYS A 179 20.23 -4.53 -11.09
CA LYS A 179 19.33 -3.56 -11.72
C LYS A 179 17.89 -4.02 -11.64
N SER A 180 16.95 -3.07 -11.67
CA SER A 180 15.53 -3.41 -11.77
C SER A 180 15.15 -3.83 -13.20
N PRO A 181 14.05 -4.59 -13.37
CA PRO A 181 13.46 -4.81 -14.68
C PRO A 181 13.20 -3.50 -15.44
N LEU A 182 12.73 -2.45 -14.77
CA LEU A 182 12.51 -1.13 -15.40
C LEU A 182 13.80 -0.55 -15.99
N ASP A 183 14.91 -0.60 -15.25
CA ASP A 183 16.21 -0.10 -15.74
C ASP A 183 16.67 -0.87 -16.98
N MET A 184 16.40 -2.18 -17.00
CA MET A 184 16.74 -3.05 -18.12
C MET A 184 15.87 -2.77 -19.34
N LEU A 185 14.56 -2.53 -19.15
CA LEU A 185 13.65 -2.11 -20.22
C LEU A 185 14.09 -0.77 -20.82
N ARG A 186 14.37 0.24 -19.97
CA ARG A 186 14.89 1.55 -20.41
C ARG A 186 16.22 1.46 -21.15
N SER A 187 17.04 0.46 -20.82
CA SER A 187 18.31 0.18 -21.50
C SER A 187 18.14 -0.69 -22.77
N GLY A 188 16.91 -0.98 -23.19
CA GLY A 188 16.62 -1.78 -24.38
C GLY A 188 16.77 -3.29 -24.21
N LYS A 189 17.03 -3.79 -23.00
CA LYS A 189 17.34 -5.21 -22.71
C LYS A 189 16.08 -6.04 -22.42
N HIS A 190 15.08 -5.91 -23.27
CA HIS A 190 13.74 -6.49 -23.11
C HIS A 190 13.74 -8.01 -22.91
N GLU A 191 14.50 -8.75 -23.71
CA GLU A 191 14.54 -10.21 -23.68
C GLU A 191 14.93 -10.78 -22.31
N LEU A 192 15.84 -10.11 -21.59
CA LEU A 192 16.26 -10.55 -20.26
C LEU A 192 15.11 -10.40 -19.24
N VAL A 193 14.35 -9.31 -19.34
CA VAL A 193 13.19 -9.07 -18.49
C VAL A 193 12.08 -10.08 -18.78
N LEU A 194 11.78 -10.34 -20.05
CA LEU A 194 10.75 -11.31 -20.44
C LEU A 194 11.08 -12.75 -19.99
N ARG A 195 12.37 -13.12 -19.94
CA ARG A 195 12.79 -14.40 -19.35
C ARG A 195 12.43 -14.50 -17.88
N LEU A 196 12.64 -13.43 -17.10
CA LEU A 196 12.29 -13.39 -15.69
C LEU A 196 10.77 -13.42 -15.46
N VAL A 197 10.00 -12.73 -16.30
CA VAL A 197 8.52 -12.78 -16.23
C VAL A 197 8.04 -14.22 -16.39
N ARG A 198 8.52 -14.94 -17.40
CA ARG A 198 8.17 -16.36 -17.60
C ARG A 198 8.61 -17.27 -16.46
N ALA A 199 9.77 -17.04 -15.86
CA ALA A 199 10.22 -17.80 -14.70
C ALA A 199 9.25 -17.61 -13.51
N ASN A 200 8.80 -16.38 -13.26
CA ASN A 200 7.84 -16.06 -12.19
C ASN A 200 6.44 -16.64 -12.45
N GLU A 201 6.04 -16.82 -13.71
CA GLU A 201 4.79 -17.54 -14.04
C GLU A 201 4.85 -19.03 -13.69
N THR A 202 6.06 -19.62 -13.66
CA THR A 202 6.25 -21.07 -13.49
C THR A 202 6.39 -21.46 -12.01
N ASP A 203 6.96 -20.58 -11.18
CA ASP A 203 7.19 -20.82 -9.74
C ASP A 203 5.95 -20.54 -8.86
N GLY A 204 4.80 -20.17 -9.46
CA GLY A 204 3.55 -19.88 -8.75
C GLY A 204 2.82 -21.07 -8.11
N PHE A 205 3.42 -22.26 -8.09
CA PHE A 205 2.92 -23.46 -7.39
C PHE A 205 4.08 -24.28 -6.82
N ALA A 206 4.49 -23.97 -5.59
CA ALA A 206 5.19 -24.88 -4.68
C ALA A 206 4.89 -24.49 -3.22
#